data_AF-A0A928VEV1-F1
#
_entry.id   AF-A0A928VEV1-F1
#
_cell.length_a   1.000
_cell.length_b   1.000
_cell.length_c   1.000
_cell.angle_alpha   90.00
_cell.angle_beta   90.00
_cell.angle_gamma   90.00
#
_symmetry.space_group_name_H-M   'P 1'
#
loop_
_entity.id
_entity.type
_entity.pdbx_description
1 polymer ?
#
loop_
_entity_poly.entity_id
_entity_poly.type
_entity_poly.pdbx_seq_one_letter_code
_entity_poly.pdbx_strand_id
1 'polypeptide(L)'
;MSKVIVSIPISLLISLPVAAQIVPANDGTNTQTQTNGNQTDIFGGTRSSNGANLFHSFDQFNLAPSQIANIQSNPALRNIFMRINGSDPSIIHGLLQVSGGQSNLFLINPSGILFGKEARLNLPGTFSATTATGIQFENGTLNVIGTPNYANLNSNPTQFIFALSQPGAIANFGQLSVRSGQSLSLIGGSVLNLGSLSAPGGQITLASVPGSQNVRLSQTGNVMSLEFQNPTESVLSNWNSTTLSQLLARGSALRDATELTMTDDGKIQLSGSALTISNQAGTTIASGTIAGETIQILGDRITLSSATIRADHNGTVLIGGDVQGTGTLPRATTNVIDQQSQIFADGGKIVVWSDQSAQFSGQAQAREGFIEISGKQQLGFAGRVDAGTSGTVLFDPENIILRESELSALGQETLFLKP
;
A
#
# COMPACT_ATOMS: atom_id res chain seq x y z
N MET A 1 11.15 56.17 -29.96
CA MET A 1 11.49 54.77 -29.59
C MET A 1 10.18 53.99 -29.51
N SER A 2 9.92 53.15 -30.50
CA SER A 2 8.67 52.37 -30.61
C SER A 2 8.73 51.16 -29.67
N LYS A 3 7.75 51.02 -28.77
CA LYS A 3 7.63 49.86 -27.87
C LYS A 3 7.04 48.69 -28.67
N VAL A 4 7.85 47.67 -28.93
CA VAL A 4 7.39 46.40 -29.50
C VAL A 4 6.72 45.60 -28.38
N ILE A 5 5.40 45.43 -28.46
CA ILE A 5 4.64 44.52 -27.60
C ILE A 5 4.73 43.14 -28.26
N VAL A 6 5.52 42.24 -27.67
CA VAL A 6 5.58 40.83 -28.07
C VAL A 6 4.40 40.12 -27.41
N SER A 7 3.39 39.79 -28.20
CA SER A 7 2.31 38.89 -27.82
C SER A 7 2.83 37.46 -27.80
N ILE A 8 2.97 36.87 -26.61
CA ILE A 8 3.23 35.43 -26.45
C ILE A 8 1.87 34.73 -26.43
N PRO A 9 1.57 33.82 -27.38
CA PRO A 9 0.32 33.08 -27.35
C PRO A 9 0.33 32.15 -26.13
N ILE A 10 -0.61 32.36 -25.21
CA ILE A 10 -0.96 31.38 -24.17
C ILE A 10 -1.63 30.21 -24.91
N SER A 11 -0.88 29.14 -25.15
CA SER A 11 -1.43 27.86 -25.58
C SER A 11 -2.26 27.30 -24.44
N LEU A 12 -3.59 27.41 -24.57
CA LEU A 12 -4.56 26.76 -23.71
C LEU A 12 -4.41 25.25 -23.89
N LEU A 13 -3.71 24.58 -22.98
CA LEU A 13 -3.68 23.12 -22.89
C LEU A 13 -5.08 22.65 -22.47
N ILE A 14 -5.91 22.32 -23.45
CA ILE A 14 -7.17 21.60 -23.23
C ILE A 14 -6.77 20.16 -22.90
N SER A 15 -6.70 19.81 -21.61
CA SER A 15 -6.57 18.42 -21.20
C SER A 15 -7.90 17.72 -21.45
N LEU A 16 -7.93 16.76 -22.37
CA LEU A 16 -9.08 15.86 -22.50
C LEU A 16 -9.29 15.15 -21.15
N PRO A 17 -10.54 15.02 -20.66
CA PRO A 17 -10.79 14.20 -19.48
C PRO A 17 -10.30 12.78 -19.77
N VAL A 18 -9.54 12.19 -18.84
CA VAL A 18 -9.21 10.76 -18.90
C VAL A 18 -10.54 10.02 -18.88
N ALA A 19 -10.94 9.46 -20.01
CA ALA A 19 -12.15 8.65 -20.08
C ALA A 19 -11.95 7.45 -19.14
N ALA A 20 -12.91 7.22 -18.24
CA ALA A 20 -12.92 5.97 -17.52
C ALA A 20 -13.10 4.82 -18.51
N GLN A 21 -12.17 3.87 -18.47
CA GLN A 21 -12.03 2.86 -19.49
C GLN A 21 -11.58 1.56 -18.85
N ILE A 22 -12.39 0.51 -19.05
CA ILE A 22 -12.00 -0.88 -18.82
C ILE A 22 -11.83 -1.50 -20.19
N VAL A 23 -10.59 -1.79 -20.57
CA VAL A 23 -10.23 -2.34 -21.87
C VAL A 23 -9.63 -3.72 -21.65
N PRO A 24 -10.36 -4.81 -21.94
CA PRO A 24 -9.78 -6.14 -21.95
C PRO A 24 -8.58 -6.24 -22.89
N ALA A 25 -7.51 -6.90 -22.45
CA ALA A 25 -6.36 -7.14 -23.29
C ALA A 25 -6.65 -8.23 -24.32
N ASN A 26 -6.18 -8.04 -25.56
CA ASN A 26 -6.22 -9.06 -26.60
C ASN A 26 -4.98 -9.98 -26.53
N ASP A 27 -4.81 -10.70 -25.42
CA ASP A 27 -3.61 -11.49 -25.11
C ASP A 27 -3.87 -12.99 -24.92
N GLY A 28 -5.07 -13.45 -25.30
CA GLY A 28 -5.51 -14.83 -25.14
C GLY A 28 -6.12 -15.17 -23.77
N THR A 29 -6.16 -14.24 -22.83
CA THR A 29 -6.84 -14.44 -21.53
C THR A 29 -8.35 -14.58 -21.67
N ASN A 30 -8.93 -14.13 -22.79
CA ASN A 30 -10.37 -14.15 -23.08
C ASN A 30 -11.22 -13.40 -22.04
N THR A 31 -10.68 -12.28 -21.53
CA THR A 31 -11.44 -11.38 -20.66
C THR A 31 -12.52 -10.68 -21.47
N GLN A 32 -13.74 -10.66 -20.94
CA GLN A 32 -14.88 -10.02 -21.59
C GLN A 32 -15.51 -9.02 -20.64
N THR A 33 -16.07 -7.96 -21.21
CA THR A 33 -16.74 -6.90 -20.47
C THR A 33 -18.08 -6.57 -21.10
N GLN A 34 -19.09 -6.32 -20.29
CA GLN A 34 -20.38 -5.81 -20.72
C GLN A 34 -20.78 -4.64 -19.82
N THR A 35 -20.98 -3.46 -20.41
CA THR A 35 -21.39 -2.26 -19.66
C THR A 35 -22.90 -2.07 -19.77
N ASN A 36 -23.56 -1.92 -18.63
CA ASN A 36 -24.97 -1.55 -18.51
C ASN A 36 -25.10 -0.36 -17.55
N GLY A 37 -25.37 0.82 -18.10
CA GLY A 37 -25.37 2.06 -17.33
C GLY A 37 -24.00 2.32 -16.70
N ASN A 38 -23.97 2.47 -15.37
CA ASN A 38 -22.73 2.73 -14.63
C ASN A 38 -21.97 1.46 -14.21
N GLN A 39 -22.54 0.28 -14.44
CA GLN A 39 -21.90 -0.99 -14.09
C GLN A 39 -21.27 -1.62 -15.34
N THR A 40 -20.02 -2.04 -15.21
CA THR A 40 -19.34 -2.91 -16.16
C THR A 40 -19.12 -4.28 -15.53
N ASP A 41 -19.81 -5.27 -16.07
CA ASP A 41 -19.64 -6.67 -15.70
C ASP A 41 -18.42 -7.25 -16.42
N ILE A 42 -17.53 -7.89 -15.66
CA ILE A 42 -16.31 -8.55 -16.13
C ILE A 42 -16.49 -10.06 -15.99
N PHE A 43 -16.32 -10.80 -17.08
CA PHE A 43 -16.53 -12.24 -17.14
C PHE A 43 -15.60 -12.89 -18.19
N GLY A 44 -15.79 -14.19 -18.45
CA GLY A 44 -14.84 -14.97 -19.23
C GLY A 44 -13.56 -15.23 -18.44
N GLY A 45 -12.41 -14.87 -19.01
CA GLY A 45 -11.11 -15.11 -18.40
C GLY A 45 -10.60 -16.54 -18.61
N THR A 46 -9.39 -16.80 -18.14
CA THR A 46 -8.75 -18.12 -18.23
C THR A 46 -8.60 -18.72 -16.83
N ARG A 47 -8.81 -20.04 -16.69
CA ARG A 47 -8.73 -20.73 -15.40
C ARG A 47 -7.48 -21.59 -15.29
N SER A 48 -7.03 -21.80 -14.06
CA SER A 48 -6.05 -22.84 -13.74
C SER A 48 -6.61 -24.25 -13.99
N SER A 49 -5.72 -25.25 -14.08
CA SER A 49 -6.10 -26.65 -14.35
C SER A 49 -7.11 -27.23 -13.35
N ASN A 50 -7.04 -26.83 -12.08
CA ASN A 50 -7.99 -27.22 -11.03
C ASN A 50 -9.21 -26.29 -10.92
N GLY A 51 -9.30 -25.26 -11.77
CA GLY A 51 -10.41 -24.31 -11.79
C GLY A 51 -10.48 -23.36 -10.59
N ALA A 52 -9.50 -23.37 -9.67
CA ALA A 52 -9.54 -22.58 -8.43
C ALA A 52 -9.08 -21.11 -8.60
N ASN A 53 -8.28 -20.83 -9.63
CA ASN A 53 -7.80 -19.48 -9.93
C ASN A 53 -8.36 -19.01 -11.28
N LEU A 54 -8.86 -17.77 -11.32
CA LEU A 54 -9.33 -17.09 -12.53
C LEU A 54 -8.42 -15.92 -12.87
N PHE A 55 -8.04 -15.80 -14.13
CA PHE A 55 -7.16 -14.77 -14.63
C PHE A 55 -7.90 -13.88 -15.62
N HIS A 56 -7.81 -12.58 -15.40
CA HIS A 56 -8.25 -11.51 -16.29
C HIS A 56 -7.07 -10.61 -16.66
N SER A 57 -7.11 -10.08 -17.87
CA SER A 57 -6.06 -9.21 -18.40
C SER A 57 -6.66 -8.00 -19.09
N PHE A 58 -6.07 -6.83 -18.85
CA PHE A 58 -6.57 -5.53 -19.32
C PHE A 58 -5.42 -4.68 -19.85
N ASP A 59 -5.66 -4.00 -20.98
CA ASP A 59 -4.75 -2.95 -21.46
C ASP A 59 -4.91 -1.69 -20.60
N GLN A 60 -6.14 -1.39 -20.17
CA GLN A 60 -6.45 -0.27 -19.29
C GLN A 60 -7.55 -0.65 -18.30
N PHE A 61 -7.40 -0.15 -17.07
CA PHE A 61 -8.38 -0.38 -16.03
C PHE A 61 -8.53 0.87 -15.16
N ASN A 62 -9.52 1.69 -15.50
CA ASN A 62 -9.86 2.93 -14.81
C ASN A 62 -11.36 2.95 -14.48
N LEU A 63 -11.72 3.56 -13.34
CA LEU A 63 -13.09 3.78 -12.92
C LEU A 63 -13.31 5.24 -12.57
N ALA A 64 -14.34 5.86 -13.17
CA ALA A 64 -14.83 7.18 -12.75
C ALA A 64 -15.67 7.08 -11.46
N PRO A 65 -15.90 8.23 -10.80
CA PRO A 65 -16.98 8.41 -9.83
C PRO A 65 -18.26 7.66 -10.20
N SER A 66 -18.91 7.01 -9.22
CA SER A 66 -20.17 6.26 -9.38
C SER A 66 -20.17 5.05 -10.34
N GLN A 67 -19.06 4.76 -11.03
CA GLN A 67 -18.95 3.55 -11.83
C GLN A 67 -18.66 2.32 -10.98
N ILE A 68 -19.14 1.16 -11.43
CA ILE A 68 -18.96 -0.12 -10.77
C ILE A 68 -18.25 -1.07 -11.74
N ALA A 69 -17.10 -1.62 -11.35
CA ALA A 69 -16.58 -2.83 -11.98
C ALA A 69 -17.05 -4.04 -11.17
N ASN A 70 -17.92 -4.86 -11.76
CA ASN A 70 -18.43 -6.08 -11.13
C ASN A 70 -17.79 -7.31 -11.77
N ILE A 71 -16.89 -7.95 -11.03
CA ILE A 71 -16.20 -9.17 -11.46
C ILE A 71 -17.09 -10.38 -11.12
N GLN A 72 -17.46 -11.15 -12.14
CA GLN A 72 -18.25 -12.36 -11.98
C GLN A 72 -17.37 -13.52 -11.48
N SER A 73 -17.69 -13.99 -10.29
CA SER A 73 -17.10 -15.16 -9.66
C SER A 73 -18.08 -16.35 -9.62
N ASN A 74 -17.64 -17.48 -9.07
CA ASN A 74 -18.46 -18.62 -8.71
C ASN A 74 -17.88 -19.30 -7.45
N PRO A 75 -18.63 -20.20 -6.78
CA PRO A 75 -18.17 -20.84 -5.55
C PRO A 75 -16.91 -21.71 -5.66
N ALA A 76 -16.53 -22.15 -6.87
CA ALA A 76 -15.32 -22.94 -7.07
C ALA A 76 -14.05 -22.08 -7.16
N LEU A 77 -14.19 -20.77 -7.36
CA LEU A 77 -13.06 -19.84 -7.46
C LEU A 77 -12.58 -19.41 -6.08
N ARG A 78 -11.31 -19.66 -5.81
CA ARG A 78 -10.59 -19.18 -4.63
C ARG A 78 -9.97 -17.81 -4.87
N ASN A 79 -9.34 -17.59 -6.02
CA ASN A 79 -8.65 -16.33 -6.33
C ASN A 79 -9.01 -15.83 -7.72
N ILE A 80 -9.11 -14.51 -7.85
CA ILE A 80 -9.23 -13.80 -9.13
C ILE A 80 -8.05 -12.84 -9.26
N PHE A 81 -7.35 -12.94 -10.38
CA PHE A 81 -6.20 -12.09 -10.71
C PHE A 81 -6.57 -11.16 -11.85
N MET A 82 -6.55 -9.85 -11.59
CA MET A 82 -6.72 -8.79 -12.58
C MET A 82 -5.36 -8.18 -12.88
N ARG A 83 -4.82 -8.52 -14.05
CA ARG A 83 -3.52 -8.07 -14.53
C ARG A 83 -3.70 -6.93 -15.52
N ILE A 84 -3.05 -5.80 -15.28
CA ILE A 84 -2.99 -4.70 -16.24
C ILE A 84 -1.64 -4.79 -16.94
N ASN A 85 -1.67 -5.08 -18.25
CA ASN A 85 -0.48 -5.25 -19.07
C ASN A 85 -0.18 -4.01 -19.95
N GLY A 86 -0.99 -2.94 -19.85
CA GLY A 86 -0.69 -1.64 -20.43
C GLY A 86 0.22 -0.76 -19.57
N SER A 87 0.76 0.30 -20.18
CA SER A 87 1.75 1.19 -19.58
C SER A 87 1.16 2.29 -18.68
N ASP A 88 -0.16 2.39 -18.58
CA ASP A 88 -0.82 3.45 -17.82
C ASP A 88 -1.19 2.98 -16.40
N PRO A 89 -1.09 3.87 -15.39
CA PRO A 89 -1.55 3.57 -14.05
C PRO A 89 -3.07 3.40 -14.02
N SER A 90 -3.55 2.60 -13.07
CA SER A 90 -4.98 2.43 -12.82
C SER A 90 -5.50 3.55 -11.92
N ILE A 91 -6.44 4.34 -12.42
CA ILE A 91 -7.11 5.41 -11.67
C ILE A 91 -8.53 4.94 -11.33
N ILE A 92 -8.77 4.67 -10.04
CA ILE A 92 -9.97 4.01 -9.53
C ILE A 92 -10.70 4.96 -8.59
N HIS A 93 -11.71 5.67 -9.09
CA HIS A 93 -12.61 6.49 -8.27
C HIS A 93 -13.92 5.77 -7.91
N GLY A 94 -14.25 4.66 -8.59
CA GLY A 94 -15.52 3.95 -8.43
C GLY A 94 -15.48 2.76 -7.46
N LEU A 95 -16.49 1.90 -7.58
CA LEU A 95 -16.66 0.67 -6.80
C LEU A 95 -16.03 -0.53 -7.51
N LEU A 96 -15.11 -1.23 -6.83
CA LEU A 96 -14.71 -2.59 -7.21
C LEU A 96 -15.56 -3.61 -6.47
N GLN A 97 -16.20 -4.51 -7.21
CA GLN A 97 -17.10 -5.52 -6.67
C GLN A 97 -16.80 -6.91 -7.24
N VAL A 98 -16.93 -7.93 -6.40
CA VAL A 98 -16.94 -9.34 -6.84
C VAL A 98 -18.28 -9.94 -6.43
N SER A 99 -18.98 -10.60 -7.36
CA SER A 99 -20.27 -11.24 -7.11
C SER A 99 -20.27 -12.71 -7.54
N GLY A 100 -21.20 -13.53 -7.02
CA GLY A 100 -21.35 -14.94 -7.39
C GLY A 100 -20.42 -15.94 -6.66
N GLY A 101 -19.47 -15.49 -5.85
CA GLY A 101 -18.55 -16.35 -5.10
C GLY A 101 -17.89 -15.66 -3.90
N GLN A 102 -16.95 -16.34 -3.24
CA GLN A 102 -16.18 -15.82 -2.09
C GLN A 102 -14.69 -15.68 -2.40
N SER A 103 -14.35 -15.33 -3.64
CA SER A 103 -12.95 -15.29 -4.08
C SER A 103 -12.19 -14.08 -3.54
N ASN A 104 -10.90 -14.29 -3.31
CA ASN A 104 -9.94 -13.21 -3.13
C ASN A 104 -9.70 -12.48 -4.44
N LEU A 105 -9.35 -11.19 -4.37
CA LEU A 105 -9.07 -10.36 -5.54
C LEU A 105 -7.64 -9.80 -5.48
N PHE A 106 -6.87 -10.07 -6.53
CA PHE A 106 -5.54 -9.50 -6.76
C PHE A 106 -5.61 -8.54 -7.94
N LEU A 107 -5.24 -7.27 -7.72
CA LEU A 107 -5.11 -6.24 -8.74
C LEU A 107 -3.63 -5.92 -8.95
N ILE A 108 -3.14 -6.07 -10.18
CA ILE A 108 -1.72 -5.97 -10.51
C ILE A 108 -1.53 -4.93 -11.61
N ASN A 109 -0.84 -3.83 -11.31
CA ASN A 109 -0.45 -2.84 -12.32
C ASN A 109 0.93 -2.26 -12.00
N PRO A 110 2.01 -2.68 -12.68
CA PRO A 110 3.36 -2.15 -12.44
C PRO A 110 3.51 -0.65 -12.72
N SER A 111 2.61 -0.08 -13.52
CA SER A 111 2.60 1.34 -13.86
C SER A 111 2.12 2.22 -12.71
N GLY A 112 1.42 1.65 -11.73
CA GLY A 112 0.90 2.34 -10.54
C GLY A 112 -0.60 2.21 -10.37
N ILE A 113 -1.09 2.45 -9.15
CA ILE A 113 -2.51 2.35 -8.80
C ILE A 113 -2.91 3.53 -7.91
N LEU A 114 -3.95 4.27 -8.29
CA LEU A 114 -4.53 5.34 -7.50
C LEU A 114 -5.98 5.02 -7.18
N PHE A 115 -6.31 4.95 -5.89
CA PHE A 115 -7.68 4.91 -5.39
C PHE A 115 -8.10 6.33 -5.02
N GLY A 116 -9.05 6.90 -5.76
CA GLY A 116 -9.59 8.23 -5.51
C GLY A 116 -10.50 8.28 -4.29
N LYS A 117 -10.94 9.48 -3.88
CA LYS A 117 -11.77 9.71 -2.68
C LYS A 117 -13.09 8.92 -2.64
N GLU A 118 -13.66 8.70 -3.81
CA GLU A 118 -14.90 7.93 -3.98
C GLU A 118 -14.67 6.42 -4.11
N ALA A 119 -13.41 5.96 -4.18
CA ALA A 119 -13.09 4.56 -4.35
C ALA A 119 -13.65 3.74 -3.18
N ARG A 120 -14.33 2.64 -3.51
CA ARG A 120 -14.89 1.70 -2.52
C ARG A 120 -14.64 0.26 -2.98
N LEU A 121 -14.66 -0.65 -2.01
CA LEU A 121 -14.56 -2.09 -2.23
C LEU A 121 -15.84 -2.78 -1.73
N ASN A 122 -16.42 -3.65 -2.54
CA ASN A 122 -17.43 -4.62 -2.11
C ASN A 122 -16.95 -6.02 -2.50
N LEU A 123 -16.03 -6.53 -1.68
CA LEU A 123 -15.33 -7.78 -1.96
C LEU A 123 -15.69 -8.83 -0.91
N PRO A 124 -15.93 -10.10 -1.31
CA PRO A 124 -16.27 -11.15 -0.39
C PRO A 124 -15.08 -11.78 0.32
N GLY A 125 -13.89 -11.72 -0.30
CA GLY A 125 -12.64 -12.24 0.24
C GLY A 125 -11.59 -11.14 0.45
N THR A 126 -10.34 -11.59 0.57
CA THR A 126 -9.16 -10.73 0.75
C THR A 126 -8.86 -9.92 -0.51
N PHE A 127 -8.33 -8.71 -0.32
CA PHE A 127 -7.93 -7.81 -1.40
C PHE A 127 -6.42 -7.54 -1.38
N SER A 128 -5.78 -7.63 -2.53
CA SER A 128 -4.37 -7.27 -2.71
C SER A 128 -4.19 -6.42 -3.95
N ALA A 129 -3.72 -5.19 -3.79
CA ALA A 129 -3.30 -4.33 -4.89
C ALA A 129 -1.77 -4.24 -4.90
N THR A 130 -1.16 -4.49 -6.05
CA THR A 130 0.29 -4.52 -6.18
C THR A 130 0.81 -3.90 -7.47
N THR A 131 2.00 -3.30 -7.40
CA THR A 131 2.76 -2.84 -8.57
C THR A 131 3.90 -3.79 -8.95
N ALA A 132 3.84 -5.02 -8.42
CA ALA A 132 4.71 -6.11 -8.83
C ALA A 132 4.57 -6.40 -10.33
N THR A 133 5.67 -6.83 -10.92
CA THR A 133 5.77 -7.24 -12.33
C THR A 133 5.37 -8.69 -12.56
N GLY A 134 5.18 -9.45 -11.48
CA GLY A 134 4.64 -10.79 -11.55
C GLY A 134 4.27 -11.36 -10.18
N ILE A 135 3.55 -12.48 -10.22
CA ILE A 135 3.17 -13.26 -9.05
C ILE A 135 3.70 -14.68 -9.22
N GLN A 136 4.51 -15.15 -8.28
CA GLN A 136 5.00 -16.52 -8.24
C GLN A 136 3.95 -17.45 -7.63
N PHE A 137 3.84 -18.64 -8.21
CA PHE A 137 3.09 -19.79 -7.72
C PHE A 137 4.06 -20.98 -7.58
N GLU A 138 3.59 -22.10 -7.05
CA GLU A 138 4.41 -23.30 -6.88
C GLU A 138 4.99 -23.81 -8.21
N ASN A 139 4.18 -23.82 -9.28
CA ASN A 139 4.53 -24.44 -10.56
C ASN A 139 4.61 -23.44 -11.74
N GLY A 140 4.68 -22.14 -11.46
CA GLY A 140 4.80 -21.13 -12.50
C GLY A 140 4.65 -19.70 -12.01
N THR A 141 4.71 -18.75 -12.94
CA THR A 141 4.67 -17.33 -12.64
C THR A 141 3.62 -16.64 -13.50
N LEU A 142 2.77 -15.83 -12.88
CA LEU A 142 1.94 -14.86 -13.56
C LEU A 142 2.78 -13.59 -13.80
N ASN A 143 3.53 -13.53 -14.88
CA ASN A 143 4.21 -12.30 -15.30
C ASN A 143 3.18 -11.27 -15.79
N VAL A 144 3.46 -9.96 -15.72
CA VAL A 144 2.55 -8.93 -16.27
C VAL A 144 2.58 -8.89 -17.80
N ILE A 145 3.73 -9.17 -18.41
CA ILE A 145 3.90 -9.29 -19.86
C ILE A 145 3.88 -10.76 -20.29
N GLY A 146 3.40 -10.99 -21.51
CA GLY A 146 3.42 -12.28 -22.18
C GLY A 146 2.20 -13.13 -21.82
N THR A 147 2.26 -14.40 -22.23
CA THR A 147 1.18 -15.37 -22.07
C THR A 147 1.61 -16.47 -21.09
N PRO A 148 1.29 -16.33 -19.80
CA PRO A 148 1.54 -17.34 -18.79
C PRO A 148 0.87 -18.68 -19.13
N ASN A 149 1.49 -19.78 -18.71
CA ASN A 149 0.80 -21.07 -18.71
C ASN A 149 -0.16 -21.13 -17.51
N TYR A 150 -1.37 -20.58 -17.69
CA TYR A 150 -2.38 -20.48 -16.64
C TYR A 150 -2.74 -21.83 -16.01
N ALA A 151 -2.65 -22.93 -16.76
CA ALA A 151 -2.96 -24.26 -16.24
C ALA A 151 -2.05 -24.65 -15.05
N ASN A 152 -0.81 -24.18 -15.03
CA ASN A 152 0.17 -24.44 -13.98
C ASN A 152 0.04 -23.51 -12.77
N LEU A 153 -0.71 -22.41 -12.90
CA LEU A 153 -0.93 -21.43 -11.83
C LEU A 153 -2.09 -21.88 -10.93
N ASN A 154 -2.04 -23.11 -10.42
CA ASN A 154 -3.13 -23.78 -9.72
C ASN A 154 -3.01 -23.75 -8.17
N SER A 155 -1.91 -23.23 -7.64
CA SER A 155 -1.65 -23.04 -6.21
C SER A 155 -2.09 -21.66 -5.71
N ASN A 156 -1.81 -21.32 -4.44
CA ASN A 156 -1.85 -19.93 -3.99
C ASN A 156 -0.57 -19.18 -4.42
N PRO A 157 -0.64 -17.85 -4.55
CA PRO A 157 0.54 -16.99 -4.67
C PRO A 157 1.52 -17.23 -3.52
N THR A 158 2.80 -17.32 -3.85
CA THR A 158 3.89 -17.47 -2.88
C THR A 158 4.79 -16.24 -2.84
N GLN A 159 4.81 -15.43 -3.90
CA GLN A 159 5.69 -14.27 -4.00
C GLN A 159 5.14 -13.20 -4.94
N PHE A 160 5.41 -11.93 -4.64
CA PHE A 160 5.36 -10.85 -5.61
C PHE A 160 6.76 -10.55 -6.14
N ILE A 161 6.90 -10.42 -7.45
CA ILE A 161 8.17 -10.17 -8.14
C ILE A 161 8.20 -8.69 -8.53
N PHE A 162 9.19 -7.95 -8.04
CA PHE A 162 9.43 -6.54 -8.40
C PHE A 162 10.69 -6.44 -9.24
N ALA A 163 10.58 -6.75 -10.54
CA ALA A 163 11.74 -6.76 -11.44
C ALA A 163 12.20 -5.35 -11.86
N LEU A 164 11.35 -4.33 -11.73
CA LEU A 164 11.72 -2.94 -12.03
C LEU A 164 12.65 -2.39 -10.94
N SER A 165 13.66 -1.64 -11.36
CA SER A 165 14.54 -0.87 -10.46
C SER A 165 13.79 0.27 -9.76
N GLN A 166 12.72 0.77 -10.38
CA GLN A 166 11.78 1.71 -9.78
C GLN A 166 10.36 1.19 -10.01
N PRO A 167 9.77 0.45 -9.07
CA PRO A 167 8.39 0.00 -9.22
C PRO A 167 7.39 1.15 -9.11
N GLY A 168 6.21 1.00 -9.71
CA GLY A 168 5.16 2.01 -9.66
C GLY A 168 4.65 2.26 -8.24
N ALA A 169 4.10 3.45 -8.01
CA ALA A 169 3.51 3.81 -6.71
C ALA A 169 2.06 3.35 -6.55
N ILE A 170 1.61 3.21 -5.30
CA ILE A 170 0.20 3.10 -4.93
C ILE A 170 -0.19 4.30 -4.08
N ALA A 171 -1.31 4.97 -4.42
CA ALA A 171 -1.88 6.05 -3.64
C ALA A 171 -3.34 5.76 -3.30
N ASN A 172 -3.73 5.91 -2.03
CA ASN A 172 -5.11 5.77 -1.58
C ASN A 172 -5.65 7.04 -0.94
N PHE A 173 -6.72 7.58 -1.51
CA PHE A 173 -7.54 8.67 -0.98
C PHE A 173 -8.95 8.20 -0.57
N GLY A 174 -9.30 6.96 -0.93
CA GLY A 174 -10.62 6.39 -0.74
C GLY A 174 -10.81 5.73 0.62
N GLN A 175 -11.98 5.14 0.80
CA GLN A 175 -12.32 4.33 1.97
C GLN A 175 -12.34 2.87 1.53
N LEU A 176 -11.22 2.19 1.74
CA LEU A 176 -11.05 0.81 1.31
C LEU A 176 -11.32 -0.11 2.50
N SER A 177 -12.40 -0.88 2.41
CA SER A 177 -12.80 -1.80 3.47
C SER A 177 -13.06 -3.19 2.92
N VAL A 178 -12.57 -4.21 3.62
CA VAL A 178 -12.92 -5.62 3.37
C VAL A 178 -13.83 -6.14 4.47
N ARG A 179 -14.43 -7.32 4.26
CA ARG A 179 -15.31 -7.96 5.24
C ARG A 179 -14.52 -8.45 6.45
N SER A 180 -15.24 -8.72 7.54
CA SER A 180 -14.64 -9.25 8.77
C SER A 180 -13.84 -10.52 8.51
N GLY A 181 -12.65 -10.63 9.11
CA GLY A 181 -11.73 -11.75 8.93
C GLY A 181 -10.96 -11.77 7.62
N GLN A 182 -11.17 -10.80 6.72
CA GLN A 182 -10.45 -10.70 5.44
C GLN A 182 -9.28 -9.72 5.53
N SER A 183 -8.30 -9.86 4.64
CA SER A 183 -7.12 -8.99 4.62
C SER A 183 -7.17 -7.95 3.49
N LEU A 184 -6.44 -6.86 3.67
CA LEU A 184 -6.26 -5.77 2.71
C LEU A 184 -4.76 -5.44 2.60
N SER A 185 -4.19 -5.64 1.42
CA SER A 185 -2.78 -5.38 1.17
C SER A 185 -2.58 -4.38 0.04
N LEU A 186 -1.81 -3.31 0.29
CA LEU A 186 -1.31 -2.38 -0.73
C LEU A 186 0.22 -2.46 -0.76
N ILE A 187 0.77 -3.04 -1.83
CA ILE A 187 2.20 -3.38 -1.91
C ILE A 187 2.79 -2.80 -3.20
N GLY A 188 3.62 -1.77 -3.11
CA GLY A 188 4.12 -1.08 -4.30
C GLY A 188 5.55 -0.58 -4.19
N GLY A 189 6.04 0.14 -5.19
CA GLY A 189 7.35 0.80 -5.14
C GLY A 189 7.40 1.86 -4.05
N SER A 190 6.36 2.69 -4.01
CA SER A 190 6.05 3.59 -2.90
C SER A 190 4.57 3.44 -2.58
N VAL A 191 4.19 3.64 -1.31
CA VAL A 191 2.79 3.56 -0.88
C VAL A 191 2.42 4.83 -0.13
N LEU A 192 1.34 5.49 -0.55
CA LEU A 192 0.75 6.65 0.11
C LEU A 192 -0.68 6.32 0.51
N ASN A 193 -0.99 6.36 1.80
CA ASN A 193 -2.37 6.30 2.28
C ASN A 193 -2.75 7.64 2.92
N LEU A 194 -3.74 8.32 2.36
CA LEU A 194 -4.38 9.51 2.94
C LEU A 194 -5.87 9.27 3.25
N GLY A 195 -6.46 8.22 2.67
CA GLY A 195 -7.81 7.77 2.97
C GLY A 195 -7.90 6.86 4.21
N SER A 196 -8.96 6.06 4.28
CA SER A 196 -9.15 5.08 5.36
C SER A 196 -9.04 3.64 4.86
N LEU A 197 -8.47 2.79 5.71
CA LEU A 197 -8.33 1.34 5.48
C LEU A 197 -8.98 0.60 6.65
N SER A 198 -9.82 -0.38 6.34
CA SER A 198 -10.53 -1.18 7.35
C SER A 198 -10.56 -2.66 6.99
N ALA A 199 -10.09 -3.50 7.91
CA ALA A 199 -10.14 -4.96 7.82
C ALA A 199 -10.48 -5.54 9.21
N PRO A 200 -11.75 -5.43 9.67
CA PRO A 200 -12.14 -5.84 11.02
C PRO A 200 -11.80 -7.30 11.28
N GLY A 201 -11.14 -7.62 12.39
CA GLY A 201 -10.72 -9.01 12.68
C GLY A 201 -9.79 -9.64 11.63
N GLY A 202 -9.18 -8.81 10.77
CA GLY A 202 -8.34 -9.22 9.65
C GLY A 202 -7.02 -8.45 9.63
N GLN A 203 -6.27 -8.57 8.54
CA GLN A 203 -4.96 -7.93 8.43
C GLN A 203 -4.96 -6.77 7.43
N ILE A 204 -4.28 -5.67 7.78
CA ILE A 204 -3.89 -4.62 6.83
C ILE A 204 -2.38 -4.66 6.63
N THR A 205 -1.94 -4.66 5.37
CA THR A 205 -0.53 -4.51 5.02
C THR A 205 -0.33 -3.33 4.07
N LEU A 206 0.48 -2.35 4.48
CA LEU A 206 1.05 -1.33 3.62
C LEU A 206 2.54 -1.60 3.48
N ALA A 207 3.02 -1.92 2.27
CA ALA A 207 4.43 -2.23 2.08
C ALA A 207 5.01 -1.54 0.85
N SER A 208 6.12 -0.84 1.02
CA SER A 208 6.90 -0.28 -0.09
C SER A 208 8.15 -1.10 -0.37
N VAL A 209 8.50 -1.21 -1.66
CA VAL A 209 9.59 -2.05 -2.17
C VAL A 209 10.53 -1.19 -3.02
N PRO A 210 11.82 -1.05 -2.66
CA PRO A 210 12.74 -0.16 -3.39
C PRO A 210 13.05 -0.58 -4.84
N GLY A 211 12.63 -1.78 -5.26
CA GLY A 211 12.83 -2.31 -6.62
C GLY A 211 13.91 -3.37 -6.71
N SER A 212 13.86 -4.17 -7.77
CA SER A 212 14.72 -5.34 -7.98
C SER A 212 14.69 -6.32 -6.79
N GLN A 213 13.48 -6.55 -6.25
CA GLN A 213 13.23 -7.39 -5.08
C GLN A 213 12.14 -8.40 -5.37
N ASN A 214 12.08 -9.44 -4.55
CA ASN A 214 10.90 -10.28 -4.46
C ASN A 214 10.32 -10.24 -3.04
N VAL A 215 9.00 -10.17 -2.91
CA VAL A 215 8.28 -10.14 -1.63
C VAL A 215 7.64 -11.51 -1.41
N ARG A 216 8.10 -12.27 -0.41
CA ARG A 216 7.48 -13.55 -0.06
C ARG A 216 6.16 -13.33 0.66
N LEU A 217 5.19 -14.15 0.30
CA LEU A 217 3.85 -14.14 0.87
C LEU A 217 3.65 -15.34 1.80
N SER A 218 2.88 -15.13 2.86
CA SER A 218 2.27 -16.22 3.60
C SER A 218 1.10 -16.80 2.81
N GLN A 219 0.59 -17.95 3.22
CA GLN A 219 -0.53 -18.65 2.56
C GLN A 219 -1.84 -17.83 2.50
N THR A 220 -1.93 -16.73 3.26
CA THR A 220 -3.06 -15.76 3.26
C THR A 220 -2.82 -14.52 2.39
N GLY A 221 -1.72 -14.41 1.65
CA GLY A 221 -1.40 -13.24 0.80
C GLY A 221 -0.73 -12.08 1.54
N ASN A 222 -0.18 -12.35 2.72
CA ASN A 222 0.42 -11.36 3.60
C ASN A 222 1.94 -11.33 3.44
N VAL A 223 2.58 -10.19 3.67
CA VAL A 223 4.03 -10.06 3.52
C VAL A 223 4.74 -10.81 4.65
N MET A 224 5.58 -11.78 4.30
CA MET A 224 6.37 -12.56 5.25
C MET A 224 7.81 -12.09 5.30
N SER A 225 8.42 -11.81 4.14
CA SER A 225 9.79 -11.31 4.02
C SER A 225 10.03 -10.63 2.67
N LEU A 226 11.07 -9.79 2.63
CA LEU A 226 11.62 -9.25 1.39
C LEU A 226 12.93 -9.97 1.09
N GLU A 227 13.03 -10.58 -0.08
CA GLU A 227 14.22 -11.27 -0.54
C GLU A 227 14.81 -10.64 -1.80
N PHE A 228 16.12 -10.45 -1.75
CA PHE A 228 16.92 -9.92 -2.86
C PHE A 228 17.32 -11.10 -3.75
N GLN A 229 16.64 -11.24 -4.89
CA GLN A 229 17.09 -12.11 -5.98
C GLN A 229 17.06 -11.31 -7.27
N ASN A 230 18.15 -11.37 -8.04
CA ASN A 230 18.19 -10.76 -9.36
C ASN A 230 17.11 -11.44 -10.22
N PRO A 231 16.15 -10.69 -10.79
CA PRO A 231 15.16 -11.27 -11.67
C PRO A 231 15.90 -11.93 -12.84
N THR A 232 15.72 -13.24 -12.99
CA THR A 232 16.07 -13.92 -14.24
C THR A 232 15.02 -13.53 -15.26
N GLU A 233 15.17 -12.36 -15.88
CA GLU A 233 14.74 -11.99 -17.24
C GLU A 233 14.51 -10.48 -17.38
N SER A 234 15.28 -9.88 -18.29
CA SER A 234 15.32 -8.45 -18.60
C SER A 234 14.24 -8.04 -19.61
N VAL A 235 12.96 -8.37 -19.39
CA VAL A 235 11.89 -8.08 -20.38
C VAL A 235 11.24 -6.69 -20.20
N LEU A 236 11.54 -6.00 -19.09
CA LEU A 236 10.84 -4.76 -18.72
C LEU A 236 11.66 -3.48 -18.87
N SER A 237 12.73 -3.49 -19.67
CA SER A 237 13.59 -2.32 -19.89
C SER A 237 12.86 -1.06 -20.40
N ASN A 238 11.67 -1.23 -21.01
CA ASN A 238 10.85 -0.14 -21.54
C ASN A 238 9.54 0.08 -20.78
N TRP A 239 9.35 -0.52 -19.60
CA TRP A 239 8.14 -0.28 -18.81
C TRP A 239 8.23 1.06 -18.09
N ASN A 240 7.32 1.98 -18.39
CA ASN A 240 7.23 3.26 -17.71
C ASN A 240 6.43 3.10 -16.42
N SER A 241 7.12 2.88 -15.30
CA SER A 241 6.50 2.99 -13.99
C SER A 241 6.25 4.46 -13.63
N THR A 242 5.16 4.71 -12.92
CA THR A 242 4.82 6.05 -12.46
C THR A 242 5.30 6.24 -11.02
N THR A 243 6.20 7.21 -10.81
CA THR A 243 6.59 7.64 -9.45
C THR A 243 5.40 8.22 -8.70
N LEU A 244 5.48 8.32 -7.38
CA LEU A 244 4.38 8.84 -6.57
C LEU A 244 3.94 10.24 -7.02
N SER A 245 4.86 11.19 -7.24
CA SER A 245 4.48 12.53 -7.72
C SER A 245 3.84 12.53 -9.11
N GLN A 246 4.33 11.71 -10.04
CA GLN A 246 3.72 11.60 -11.37
C GLN A 246 2.31 10.98 -11.28
N LEU A 247 2.10 10.03 -10.38
CA LEU A 247 0.81 9.38 -10.17
C LEU A 247 -0.21 10.38 -9.62
N LEU A 248 0.21 11.16 -8.62
CA LEU A 248 -0.59 12.23 -8.03
C LEU A 248 -0.95 13.34 -9.03
N ALA A 249 -0.03 13.67 -9.93
CA ALA A 249 -0.28 14.62 -11.01
C ALA A 249 -1.26 14.09 -12.06
N ARG A 250 -1.20 12.78 -12.37
CA ARG A 250 -2.07 12.13 -13.37
C ARG A 250 -3.50 11.87 -12.88
N GLY A 251 -3.66 11.42 -11.64
CA GLY A 251 -4.97 11.05 -11.09
C GLY A 251 -5.83 12.23 -10.62
N SER A 252 -5.53 13.46 -11.04
CA SER A 252 -6.13 14.70 -10.53
C SER A 252 -6.08 14.87 -9.01
N ALA A 253 -5.29 14.06 -8.30
CA ALA A 253 -5.24 14.06 -6.84
C ALA A 253 -4.81 15.43 -6.30
N LEU A 254 -3.92 16.16 -6.99
CA LEU A 254 -3.55 17.53 -6.60
C LEU A 254 -4.70 18.55 -6.74
N ARG A 255 -5.72 18.28 -7.56
CA ARG A 255 -6.89 19.15 -7.72
C ARG A 255 -8.00 18.80 -6.73
N ASP A 256 -8.16 17.51 -6.43
CA ASP A 256 -9.23 17.00 -5.59
C ASP A 256 -8.81 16.81 -4.12
N ALA A 257 -7.50 16.73 -3.82
CA ALA A 257 -6.98 16.55 -2.47
C ALA A 257 -6.68 17.90 -1.79
N THR A 258 -7.56 18.30 -0.88
CA THR A 258 -7.32 19.33 0.15
C THR A 258 -6.14 19.01 1.06
N GLU A 259 -5.71 17.75 1.06
CA GLU A 259 -4.62 17.20 1.86
C GLU A 259 -3.25 17.34 1.20
N LEU A 260 -3.16 17.80 -0.07
CA LEU A 260 -1.89 17.95 -0.78
C LEU A 260 -1.69 19.38 -1.26
N THR A 261 -0.51 19.92 -1.03
CA THR A 261 -0.07 21.23 -1.53
C THR A 261 1.19 21.07 -2.37
N MET A 262 1.43 22.01 -3.28
CA MET A 262 2.71 22.12 -3.98
C MET A 262 3.49 23.24 -3.33
N THR A 263 4.73 22.99 -2.94
CA THR A 263 5.65 23.99 -2.41
C THR A 263 6.18 24.87 -3.55
N ASP A 264 6.74 26.03 -3.18
CA ASP A 264 7.31 26.99 -4.15
C ASP A 264 8.47 26.39 -4.97
N ASP A 265 9.14 25.34 -4.45
CA ASP A 265 10.19 24.58 -5.15
C ASP A 265 9.64 23.40 -5.98
N GLY A 266 8.32 23.32 -6.16
CA GLY A 266 7.66 22.34 -7.03
C GLY A 266 7.57 20.93 -6.46
N LYS A 267 7.79 20.75 -5.14
CA LYS A 267 7.59 19.47 -4.46
C LYS A 267 6.16 19.35 -3.97
N ILE A 268 5.69 18.11 -3.83
CA ILE A 268 4.37 17.85 -3.25
C ILE A 268 4.55 17.69 -1.74
N GLN A 269 3.70 18.35 -0.97
CA GLN A 269 3.68 18.33 0.49
C GLN A 269 2.28 17.95 0.98
N LEU A 270 2.19 17.37 2.17
CA LEU A 270 0.91 17.18 2.85
C LEU A 270 0.44 18.53 3.44
N SER A 271 -0.77 18.95 3.09
CA SER A 271 -1.40 20.19 3.56
C SER A 271 -1.43 20.25 5.09
N GLY A 272 -0.99 21.37 5.65
CA GLY A 272 -0.91 21.57 7.11
C GLY A 272 0.26 20.83 7.79
N SER A 273 1.15 20.20 7.03
CA SER A 273 2.33 19.49 7.51
C SER A 273 3.58 19.99 6.80
N ALA A 274 4.74 19.90 7.47
CA ALA A 274 6.04 20.12 6.83
C ALA A 274 6.48 18.93 5.96
N LEU A 275 5.72 17.83 5.96
CA LEU A 275 6.10 16.59 5.27
C LEU A 275 6.06 16.73 3.74
N THR A 276 7.23 16.69 3.14
CA THR A 276 7.38 16.59 1.68
C THR A 276 7.28 15.13 1.25
N ILE A 277 6.48 14.86 0.22
CA ILE A 277 6.34 13.52 -0.37
C ILE A 277 7.63 13.16 -1.11
N SER A 278 8.30 12.11 -0.64
CA SER A 278 9.47 11.54 -1.32
C SER A 278 9.06 10.70 -2.52
N ASN A 279 9.72 10.90 -3.66
CA ASN A 279 9.58 10.04 -4.85
C ASN A 279 10.49 8.81 -4.82
N GLN A 280 11.20 8.59 -3.72
CA GLN A 280 12.09 7.45 -3.60
C GLN A 280 11.28 6.16 -3.40
N ALA A 281 11.58 5.13 -4.20
CA ALA A 281 11.07 3.79 -3.98
C ALA A 281 11.49 3.26 -2.60
N GLY A 282 10.69 2.36 -2.02
CA GLY A 282 10.84 1.92 -0.63
C GLY A 282 10.31 2.93 0.40
N THR A 283 9.52 3.93 -0.02
CA THR A 283 8.88 4.88 0.89
C THR A 283 7.41 4.52 1.13
N THR A 284 7.01 4.40 2.40
CA THR A 284 5.61 4.26 2.83
C THR A 284 5.20 5.47 3.67
N ILE A 285 4.17 6.19 3.23
CA ILE A 285 3.58 7.32 3.94
C ILE A 285 2.14 6.94 4.29
N ALA A 286 1.78 7.00 5.57
CA ALA A 286 0.42 6.77 6.01
C ALA A 286 -0.12 7.93 6.85
N SER A 287 -1.35 8.30 6.54
CA SER A 287 -2.21 9.25 7.23
C SER A 287 -3.63 8.67 7.27
N GLY A 288 -4.58 9.42 7.81
CA GLY A 288 -5.96 8.97 7.95
C GLY A 288 -6.10 7.83 8.97
N THR A 289 -7.13 7.01 8.82
CA THR A 289 -7.42 5.90 9.77
C THR A 289 -7.12 4.54 9.16
N ILE A 290 -6.35 3.72 9.87
CA ILE A 290 -6.05 2.33 9.51
C ILE A 290 -6.50 1.43 10.66
N ALA A 291 -7.43 0.51 10.39
CA ALA A 291 -8.06 -0.31 11.42
C ALA A 291 -8.16 -1.80 11.03
N GLY A 292 -7.68 -2.69 11.88
CA GLY A 292 -7.78 -4.14 11.68
C GLY A 292 -7.25 -4.89 12.90
N GLU A 293 -7.18 -6.21 12.88
CA GLU A 293 -6.60 -6.98 14.00
C GLU A 293 -5.07 -6.97 13.96
N THR A 294 -4.49 -7.19 12.77
CA THR A 294 -3.06 -7.05 12.54
C THR A 294 -2.79 -5.96 11.52
N ILE A 295 -1.90 -5.02 11.83
CA ILE A 295 -1.55 -3.92 10.95
C ILE A 295 -0.03 -3.93 10.75
N GLN A 296 0.40 -4.04 9.49
CA GLN A 296 1.79 -4.01 9.08
C GLN A 296 2.03 -2.80 8.19
N ILE A 297 2.94 -1.90 8.59
CA ILE A 297 3.38 -0.76 7.80
C ILE A 297 4.89 -0.93 7.58
N LEU A 298 5.26 -1.24 6.36
CA LEU A 298 6.59 -1.72 5.98
C LEU A 298 7.17 -0.86 4.85
N GLY A 299 8.49 -0.74 4.81
CA GLY A 299 9.21 0.05 3.84
C GLY A 299 10.62 0.35 4.33
N ASP A 300 11.49 0.82 3.43
CA ASP A 300 12.84 1.29 3.80
C ASP A 300 12.76 2.62 4.57
N ARG A 301 11.83 3.49 4.17
CA ARG A 301 11.51 4.77 4.84
C ARG A 301 10.02 4.80 5.15
N ILE A 302 9.68 5.03 6.41
CA ILE A 302 8.28 5.09 6.85
C ILE A 302 7.99 6.46 7.44
N THR A 303 6.84 7.03 7.08
CA THR A 303 6.31 8.22 7.74
C THR A 303 4.84 8.05 8.11
N LEU A 304 4.52 8.24 9.38
CA LEU A 304 3.15 8.45 9.83
C LEU A 304 2.93 9.95 10.06
N SER A 305 1.93 10.51 9.39
CA SER A 305 1.55 11.90 9.58
C SER A 305 0.07 12.05 9.86
N SER A 306 -0.28 12.57 11.04
CA SER A 306 -1.67 12.67 11.52
C SER A 306 -2.46 11.35 11.33
N ALA A 307 -1.77 10.23 11.54
CA ALA A 307 -2.35 8.90 11.32
C ALA A 307 -3.01 8.37 12.59
N THR A 308 -4.14 7.70 12.45
CA THR A 308 -4.77 6.92 13.52
C THR A 308 -4.71 5.44 13.17
N ILE A 309 -3.84 4.70 13.84
CA ILE A 309 -3.65 3.27 13.67
C ILE A 309 -4.33 2.56 14.83
N ARG A 310 -5.27 1.66 14.57
CA ARG A 310 -6.04 0.98 15.61
C ARG A 310 -6.10 -0.51 15.35
N ALA A 311 -5.42 -1.27 16.20
CA ALA A 311 -5.54 -2.70 16.25
C ALA A 311 -6.76 -3.11 17.09
N ASP A 312 -7.61 -4.00 16.57
CA ASP A 312 -8.75 -4.58 17.27
C ASP A 312 -8.30 -5.73 18.20
N HIS A 313 -9.02 -5.98 19.31
CA HIS A 313 -8.96 -7.22 20.13
C HIS A 313 -7.55 -7.80 20.42
N ASN A 314 -6.76 -7.19 21.32
CA ASN A 314 -5.38 -7.64 21.61
C ASN A 314 -4.50 -7.71 20.35
N GLY A 315 -4.85 -6.93 19.33
CA GLY A 315 -4.24 -6.97 18.03
C GLY A 315 -2.80 -6.47 18.01
N THR A 316 -2.20 -6.50 16.82
CA THR A 316 -0.77 -6.23 16.64
C THR A 316 -0.55 -5.14 15.60
N VAL A 317 0.23 -4.12 15.94
CA VAL A 317 0.74 -3.10 15.03
C VAL A 317 2.25 -3.26 14.89
N LEU A 318 2.73 -3.47 13.66
CA LEU A 318 4.16 -3.59 13.33
C LEU A 318 4.51 -2.52 12.30
N ILE A 319 5.38 -1.59 12.69
CA ILE A 319 5.82 -0.47 11.86
C ILE A 319 7.33 -0.60 11.68
N GLY A 320 7.76 -0.92 10.46
CA GLY A 320 9.18 -0.97 10.10
C GLY A 320 9.96 -2.18 10.58
N GLY A 321 9.32 -3.19 11.19
CA GLY A 321 9.97 -4.46 11.53
C GLY A 321 9.24 -5.24 12.60
N ASP A 322 9.79 -6.41 12.93
CA ASP A 322 9.40 -7.20 14.11
C ASP A 322 10.11 -6.69 15.37
N VAL A 323 9.74 -7.26 16.52
CA VAL A 323 10.33 -6.98 17.82
C VAL A 323 11.86 -7.07 17.75
N GLN A 324 12.56 -6.04 18.23
CA GLN A 324 14.02 -5.93 18.21
C GLN A 324 14.67 -6.06 16.82
N GLY A 325 13.90 -5.85 15.74
CA GLY A 325 14.39 -6.05 14.38
C GLY A 325 14.79 -7.50 14.10
N THR A 326 14.18 -8.44 14.82
CA THR A 326 14.34 -9.87 14.59
C THR A 326 13.31 -10.34 13.56
N GLY A 327 13.00 -11.64 13.50
CA GLY A 327 11.93 -12.15 12.65
C GLY A 327 12.23 -12.13 11.15
N THR A 328 11.16 -12.08 10.37
CA THR A 328 11.22 -12.21 8.90
C THR A 328 10.74 -10.96 8.19
N LEU A 329 10.07 -10.04 8.89
CA LEU A 329 9.56 -8.83 8.27
C LEU A 329 10.70 -7.92 7.77
N PRO A 330 10.46 -7.19 6.66
CA PRO A 330 11.39 -6.17 6.20
C PRO A 330 11.64 -5.13 7.28
N ARG A 331 12.90 -4.71 7.42
CA ARG A 331 13.29 -3.70 8.41
C ARG A 331 13.44 -2.35 7.74
N ALA A 332 12.83 -1.33 8.32
CA ALA A 332 13.00 0.04 7.88
C ALA A 332 14.41 0.53 8.22
N THR A 333 15.00 1.33 7.36
CA THR A 333 16.21 2.09 7.69
C THR A 333 15.84 3.27 8.59
N THR A 334 14.73 3.95 8.29
CA THR A 334 14.24 5.07 9.10
C THR A 334 12.73 5.08 9.24
N ASN A 335 12.25 5.52 10.41
CA ASN A 335 10.84 5.86 10.60
C ASN A 335 10.67 7.24 11.23
N VAL A 336 9.57 7.92 10.87
CA VAL A 336 9.16 9.21 11.44
C VAL A 336 7.68 9.15 11.76
N ILE A 337 7.31 9.43 13.00
CA ILE A 337 5.92 9.43 13.49
C ILE A 337 5.67 10.80 14.12
N ASP A 338 4.79 11.59 13.49
CA ASP A 338 4.53 12.95 13.94
C ASP A 338 3.68 13.02 15.23
N GLN A 339 3.58 14.22 15.79
CA GLN A 339 2.93 14.46 17.08
C GLN A 339 1.42 14.21 17.07
N GLN A 340 0.80 14.32 15.90
CA GLN A 340 -0.64 14.12 15.69
C GLN A 340 -0.98 12.64 15.47
N SER A 341 0.02 11.78 15.27
CA SER A 341 -0.20 10.36 15.03
C SER A 341 -0.49 9.61 16.34
N GLN A 342 -1.46 8.70 16.28
CA GLN A 342 -1.94 7.89 17.40
C GLN A 342 -1.97 6.41 17.00
N ILE A 343 -1.44 5.54 17.86
CA ILE A 343 -1.35 4.10 17.66
C ILE A 343 -1.99 3.39 18.85
N PHE A 344 -2.99 2.56 18.60
CA PHE A 344 -3.75 1.86 19.64
C PHE A 344 -3.73 0.35 19.43
N ALA A 345 -3.42 -0.40 20.47
CA ALA A 345 -3.51 -1.87 20.50
C ALA A 345 -3.70 -2.38 21.95
N ASP A 346 -4.78 -1.98 22.61
CA ASP A 346 -5.05 -2.39 24.00
C ASP A 346 -5.08 -3.92 24.15
N GLY A 347 -4.43 -4.42 25.20
CA GLY A 347 -4.14 -5.83 25.48
C GLY A 347 -3.25 -6.52 24.45
N GLY A 348 -2.77 -5.77 23.46
CA GLY A 348 -2.05 -6.25 22.29
C GLY A 348 -0.60 -5.77 22.23
N LYS A 349 -0.12 -5.57 21.01
CA LYS A 349 1.29 -5.29 20.71
C LYS A 349 1.46 -4.14 19.74
N ILE A 350 2.36 -3.21 20.07
CA ILE A 350 2.84 -2.14 19.18
C ILE A 350 4.35 -2.30 19.03
N VAL A 351 4.85 -2.32 17.79
CA VAL A 351 6.28 -2.29 17.50
C VAL A 351 6.54 -1.20 16.46
N VAL A 352 7.45 -0.29 16.79
CA VAL A 352 8.04 0.67 15.87
C VAL A 352 9.54 0.38 15.83
N TRP A 353 10.02 -0.08 14.68
CA TRP A 353 11.42 -0.46 14.49
C TRP A 353 12.07 0.28 13.32
N SER A 354 13.37 0.56 13.46
CA SER A 354 14.24 0.90 12.33
C SER A 354 15.70 0.53 12.63
N ASP A 355 16.48 0.24 11.58
CA ASP A 355 17.89 -0.17 11.69
C ASP A 355 18.85 1.03 11.89
N GLN A 356 18.45 2.25 11.52
CA GLN A 356 19.24 3.46 11.76
C GLN A 356 18.52 4.39 12.73
N SER A 357 17.51 5.12 12.27
CA SER A 357 16.89 6.19 13.06
C SER A 357 15.38 6.07 13.15
N ALA A 358 14.87 6.08 14.38
CA ALA A 358 13.46 6.29 14.69
C ALA A 358 13.24 7.69 15.26
N GLN A 359 12.25 8.41 14.75
CA GLN A 359 11.77 9.69 15.31
C GLN A 359 10.31 9.53 15.71
N PHE A 360 10.04 9.49 17.02
CA PHE A 360 8.71 9.27 17.56
C PHE A 360 8.26 10.49 18.36
N SER A 361 7.24 11.18 17.87
CA SER A 361 6.60 12.31 18.56
C SER A 361 5.11 12.09 18.87
N GLY A 362 4.53 10.99 18.39
CA GLY A 362 3.12 10.67 18.52
C GLY A 362 2.72 10.05 19.85
N GLN A 363 1.60 9.34 19.84
CA GLN A 363 1.07 8.61 20.99
C GLN A 363 0.93 7.12 20.66
N ALA A 364 1.39 6.24 21.54
CA ALA A 364 1.17 4.80 21.48
C ALA A 364 0.51 4.32 22.77
N GLN A 365 -0.58 3.57 22.65
CA GLN A 365 -1.31 3.02 23.78
C GLN A 365 -1.60 1.53 23.55
N ALA A 366 -1.13 0.70 24.45
CA ALA A 366 -1.40 -0.73 24.49
C ALA A 366 -1.57 -1.14 25.95
N ARG A 367 -2.69 -0.74 26.57
CA ARG A 367 -2.93 -1.01 27.99
C ARG A 367 -2.92 -2.50 28.28
N GLU A 368 -2.16 -2.91 29.29
CA GLU A 368 -1.90 -4.32 29.62
C GLU A 368 -1.23 -5.11 28.48
N GLY A 369 -0.54 -4.41 27.58
CA GLY A 369 0.09 -4.96 26.38
C GLY A 369 1.59 -4.70 26.32
N PHE A 370 2.13 -4.78 25.10
CA PHE A 370 3.55 -4.55 24.82
C PHE A 370 3.72 -3.41 23.83
N ILE A 371 4.62 -2.47 24.13
CA ILE A 371 5.02 -1.39 23.22
C ILE A 371 6.54 -1.45 23.05
N GLU A 372 7.01 -1.49 21.81
CA GLU A 372 8.40 -1.21 21.47
C GLU A 372 8.48 0.00 20.55
N ILE A 373 9.37 0.93 20.89
CA ILE A 373 9.72 2.06 20.03
C ILE A 373 11.25 2.14 19.97
N SER A 374 11.83 1.70 18.86
CA SER A 374 13.28 1.55 18.75
C SER A 374 13.78 2.01 17.38
N GLY A 375 14.88 2.74 17.39
CA GLY A 375 15.79 2.87 16.26
C GLY A 375 17.13 2.32 16.69
N LYS A 376 17.61 1.25 16.05
CA LYS A 376 18.77 0.49 16.51
C LYS A 376 19.98 1.37 16.77
N GLN A 377 20.28 2.35 15.91
CA GLN A 377 21.38 3.30 16.14
C GLN A 377 20.92 4.53 16.92
N GLN A 378 19.76 5.08 16.55
CA GLN A 378 19.27 6.33 17.12
C GLN A 378 17.75 6.31 17.31
N LEU A 379 17.32 6.72 18.51
CA LEU A 379 15.94 7.06 18.80
C LEU A 379 15.84 8.53 19.22
N GLY A 380 15.11 9.33 18.45
CA GLY A 380 14.59 10.61 18.92
C GLY A 380 13.18 10.41 19.47
N PHE A 381 13.00 10.57 20.78
CA PHE A 381 11.72 10.38 21.45
C PHE A 381 11.22 11.69 22.05
N ALA A 382 10.03 12.10 21.63
CA ALA A 382 9.30 13.28 22.08
C ALA A 382 7.78 13.02 22.05
N GLY A 383 7.38 11.77 22.32
CA GLY A 383 6.00 11.31 22.25
C GLY A 383 5.54 10.72 23.58
N ARG A 384 4.39 10.04 23.57
CA ARG A 384 3.81 9.40 24.75
C ARG A 384 3.54 7.93 24.52
N VAL A 385 3.81 7.13 25.54
CA VAL A 385 3.51 5.71 25.59
C VAL A 385 2.65 5.44 26.82
N ASP A 386 1.67 4.55 26.68
CA ASP A 386 0.86 4.05 27.80
C ASP A 386 0.64 2.56 27.60
N ALA A 387 1.41 1.74 28.31
CA ALA A 387 1.24 0.30 28.33
C ALA A 387 0.34 -0.16 29.50
N GLY A 388 -0.19 0.75 30.33
CA GLY A 388 -0.92 0.42 31.55
C GLY A 388 -0.04 -0.23 32.64
N THR A 389 -0.63 -0.50 33.80
CA THR A 389 0.12 -0.92 35.01
C THR A 389 0.84 -2.27 34.89
N SER A 390 0.32 -3.15 34.02
CA SER A 390 0.85 -4.51 33.82
C SER A 390 1.50 -4.68 32.44
N GLY A 391 1.54 -3.64 31.62
CA GLY A 391 2.16 -3.69 30.30
C GLY A 391 3.66 -3.45 30.35
N THR A 392 4.28 -3.59 29.19
CA THR A 392 5.73 -3.44 29.01
C THR A 392 6.02 -2.41 27.93
N VAL A 393 6.95 -1.50 28.21
CA VAL A 393 7.53 -0.62 27.20
C VAL A 393 9.01 -0.94 27.03
N LEU A 394 9.43 -1.12 25.78
CA LEU A 394 10.81 -1.38 25.40
C LEU A 394 11.35 -0.24 24.51
N PHE A 395 12.53 0.26 24.89
CA PHE A 395 13.36 1.12 24.07
C PHE A 395 14.76 0.49 23.99
N ASP A 396 15.22 0.11 22.79
CA ASP A 396 16.54 -0.52 22.63
C ASP A 396 17.44 0.15 21.56
N PRO A 397 17.67 1.48 21.62
CA PRO A 397 18.61 2.16 20.73
C PRO A 397 20.06 2.13 21.25
N GLU A 398 21.06 2.25 20.36
CA GLU A 398 22.44 2.60 20.74
C GLU A 398 22.50 4.01 21.36
N ASN A 399 21.72 4.96 20.83
CA ASN A 399 21.63 6.32 21.35
C ASN A 399 20.17 6.79 21.45
N ILE A 400 19.78 7.32 22.60
CA ILE A 400 18.47 7.95 22.80
C ILE A 400 18.61 9.46 23.02
N ILE A 401 17.85 10.25 22.26
CA ILE A 401 17.74 11.70 22.41
C ILE A 401 16.34 12.02 22.93
N LEU A 402 16.29 12.51 24.16
CA LEU A 402 15.08 13.04 24.80
C LEU A 402 15.07 14.56 24.67
N ARG A 403 13.93 15.17 24.33
CA ARG A 403 13.77 16.63 24.38
C ARG A 403 13.29 17.08 25.77
N GLU A 404 13.87 18.15 26.29
CA GLU A 404 13.90 18.57 27.71
C GLU A 404 12.54 18.75 28.44
N SER A 405 11.39 18.69 27.76
CA SER A 405 10.09 19.02 28.38
C SER A 405 9.25 17.83 28.89
N GLU A 406 9.69 16.56 28.78
CA GLU A 406 8.77 15.41 28.95
C GLU A 406 9.25 14.25 29.86
N LEU A 407 10.14 14.51 30.82
CA LEU A 407 10.53 13.53 31.85
C LEU A 407 9.37 13.09 32.78
N SER A 408 8.22 13.76 32.72
CA SER A 408 7.01 13.39 33.48
C SER A 408 6.08 12.39 32.76
N ALA A 409 6.37 12.05 31.50
CA ALA A 409 5.50 11.20 30.66
C ALA A 409 5.78 9.69 30.77
N LEU A 410 6.81 9.27 31.51
CA LEU A 410 7.24 7.86 31.56
C LEU A 410 6.58 7.00 32.66
N GLY A 411 5.68 7.56 33.48
CA GLY A 411 4.93 6.78 34.49
C GLY A 411 5.82 5.92 35.41
N GLN A 412 5.23 5.03 36.21
CA GLN A 412 5.97 3.96 36.88
C GLN A 412 6.11 2.75 35.95
N GLU A 413 6.52 2.96 34.69
CA GLU A 413 6.70 1.87 33.75
C GLU A 413 8.09 1.24 33.92
N THR A 414 8.18 -0.08 33.74
CA THR A 414 9.47 -0.79 33.85
C THR A 414 10.29 -0.47 32.60
N LEU A 415 11.11 0.56 32.68
CA LEU A 415 12.01 0.99 31.62
C LEU A 415 13.18 0.01 31.49
N PHE A 416 13.24 -0.73 30.39
CA PHE A 416 14.43 -1.48 30.02
C PHE A 416 15.25 -0.67 29.03
N LEU A 417 16.37 -0.12 29.52
CA LEU A 417 17.48 0.34 28.69
C LEU A 417 18.59 -0.70 28.81
N LYS A 418 19.15 -1.15 27.68
CA LYS A 418 20.34 -2.01 27.71
C LYS A 418 21.54 -1.19 28.25
N PRO A 419 22.40 -1.78 29.10
CA PRO A 419 23.58 -1.10 29.65
C PRO A 419 24.59 -0.66 28.58
#